data_AF-A0A957R8C7-F1
#
_entry.id   AF-A0A957R8C7-F1
#
_cell.length_a   1.000
_cell.length_b   1.000
_cell.length_c   1.000
_cell.angle_alpha   90.00
_cell.angle_beta   90.00
_cell.angle_gamma   90.00
#
_symmetry.space_group_name_H-M   'P 1'
#
loop_
_entity.id
_entity.type
_entity.pdbx_description
1 polymer ?
#
loop_
_entity_poly.entity_id
_entity_poly.type
_entity_poly.pdbx_seq_one_letter_code
_entity_poly.pdbx_strand_id
1 'polypeptide(L)' 'MTTRTHTQTLIIGAGIVGCSAAYYLAKYGVKDVLIIDKGELFQNDGSTAHAPGGVNPLSNSTAMA' A
#
# COMPACT_ATOMS: atom_id res chain seq x y z
N MET A 1 -10.34 -12.96 -15.65
CA MET A 1 -9.82 -11.70 -15.05
C MET A 1 -10.88 -10.64 -15.25
N THR A 2 -11.44 -10.07 -14.18
CA THR A 2 -12.51 -9.07 -14.32
C THR A 2 -11.87 -7.72 -14.63
N THR A 3 -12.04 -7.23 -15.85
CA THR A 3 -11.47 -5.93 -16.25
C THR A 3 -12.32 -4.81 -15.69
N ARG A 4 -11.78 -4.10 -14.70
CA ARG A 4 -12.38 -2.91 -14.13
C ARG A 4 -11.74 -1.68 -14.77
N THR A 5 -12.55 -0.88 -15.46
CA THR A 5 -12.08 0.32 -16.20
C THR A 5 -12.24 1.62 -15.43
N HIS A 6 -12.95 1.59 -14.29
CA HIS A 6 -13.19 2.75 -13.45
C HIS A 6 -13.11 2.38 -11.96
N THR A 7 -12.57 3.27 -11.15
CA THR A 7 -12.48 3.15 -9.70
C THR A 7 -12.41 4.55 -9.10
N GLN A 8 -12.97 4.77 -7.91
CA GLN A 8 -12.87 6.06 -7.22
C GLN A 8 -11.45 6.35 -6.73
N THR A 9 -10.72 5.33 -6.26
CA THR A 9 -9.34 5.46 -5.82
C THR A 9 -8.49 4.31 -6.35
N LEU A 10 -7.42 4.65 -7.06
CA LEU A 10 -6.42 3.71 -7.55
C LEU A 10 -5.12 3.90 -6.76
N ILE A 11 -4.62 2.83 -6.17
CA ILE A 11 -3.31 2.77 -5.52
C ILE A 11 -2.37 1.95 -6.40
N ILE A 12 -1.23 2.54 -6.76
CA ILE A 12 -0.20 1.89 -7.57
C ILE A 12 0.90 1.41 -6.63
N GLY A 13 1.06 0.08 -6.53
CA GLY A 13 1.98 -0.62 -5.64
C GLY A 13 1.28 -1.23 -4.43
N ALA A 14 1.31 -2.55 -4.32
CA ALA A 14 0.82 -3.36 -3.20
C ALA A 14 1.94 -3.67 -2.18
N GLY A 15 2.88 -2.73 -2.01
CA GLY A 15 3.83 -2.73 -0.89
C GLY A 15 3.18 -2.28 0.42
N ILE A 16 3.96 -2.22 1.51
CA ILE A 16 3.44 -1.92 2.85
C ILE A 16 2.69 -0.58 2.92
N VAL A 17 3.17 0.44 2.21
CA VAL A 17 2.54 1.77 2.18
C VAL A 17 1.20 1.72 1.45
N GLY A 18 1.15 1.10 0.26
CA GLY A 18 -0.07 1.02 -0.53
C GLY A 18 -1.17 0.20 0.15
N CYS A 19 -0.80 -0.95 0.73
CA CYS A 19 -1.72 -1.77 1.52
C CYS A 19 -2.21 -1.05 2.79
N SER A 20 -1.33 -0.33 3.49
CA SER A 20 -1.70 0.47 4.67
C SER A 20 -2.67 1.59 4.29
N ALA A 21 -2.38 2.34 3.22
CA ALA A 21 -3.27 3.39 2.72
C ALA A 21 -4.64 2.83 2.35
N ALA A 22 -4.69 1.72 1.60
CA ALA A 22 -5.94 1.07 1.23
C ALA A 22 -6.75 0.61 2.46
N TYR A 23 -6.08 0.01 3.45
CA TYR A 23 -6.69 -0.40 4.70
C TYR A 23 -7.35 0.78 5.43
N TYR A 24 -6.61 1.90 5.61
CA TYR A 24 -7.16 3.06 6.31
C TYR A 24 -8.25 3.77 5.52
N LEU A 25 -8.13 3.87 4.19
CA LEU A 25 -9.20 4.38 3.34
C LEU A 25 -10.48 3.56 3.52
N ALA A 26 -10.38 2.24 3.42
CA ALA A 26 -11.52 1.34 3.62
C ALA A 26 -12.09 1.45 5.05
N LYS A 27 -11.23 1.53 6.06
CA LYS A 27 -11.61 1.71 7.47
C LYS A 27 -12.36 3.01 7.72
N TYR A 28 -11.99 4.10 7.05
CA TYR A 28 -12.68 5.39 7.12
C TYR A 28 -13.87 5.51 6.16
N GLY A 29 -14.31 4.40 5.56
CA GLY A 29 -15.54 4.32 4.79
C GLY A 29 -15.39 4.64 3.30
N VAL A 30 -14.17 4.91 2.82
CA VAL A 30 -13.92 5.06 1.38
C VAL A 30 -14.25 3.73 0.70
N LYS A 31 -15.16 3.79 -0.24
CA LYS A 31 -15.55 2.64 -1.07
C LYS A 31 -14.75 2.67 -2.35
N ASP A 32 -14.69 1.54 -3.02
CA ASP A 32 -14.15 1.45 -4.38
C ASP A 32 -12.66 1.81 -4.50
N VAL A 33 -11.86 1.23 -3.60
CA VAL A 33 -10.40 1.30 -3.62
C VAL A 33 -9.86 0.10 -4.38
N LEU A 34 -9.12 0.36 -5.45
CA LEU A 34 -8.42 -0.66 -6.23
C LEU A 34 -6.91 -0.51 -6.03
N ILE A 35 -6.23 -1.62 -5.78
CA ILE A 35 -4.77 -1.68 -5.74
C ILE A 35 -4.29 -2.46 -6.97
N ILE A 36 -3.25 -1.96 -7.63
CA ILE A 36 -2.54 -2.67 -8.69
C ILE A 36 -1.06 -2.77 -8.35
N ASP A 37 -0.40 -3.82 -8.82
CA ASP A 37 1.05 -4.01 -8.68
C ASP A 37 1.63 -4.59 -9.97
N LYS A 38 2.95 -4.44 -10.18
CA LYS A 38 3.67 -4.98 -11.34
C LYS A 38 3.75 -6.51 -11.33
N GLY A 39 3.65 -7.13 -10.15
CA GLY A 39 3.80 -8.58 -9.98
C GLY A 39 2.85 -9.17 -8.94
N GLU A 40 2.98 -10.47 -8.72
CA GLU A 40 2.16 -11.20 -7.76
C GLU A 40 2.37 -10.69 -6.33
N LEU A 41 1.33 -10.78 -5.50
CA LEU A 41 1.45 -10.45 -4.08
C LEU A 41 2.57 -11.29 -3.44
N PHE A 42 3.31 -10.69 -2.51
CA PHE A 42 4.51 -11.24 -1.87
C PHE A 42 5.74 -11.42 -2.78
N GLN A 43 5.57 -11.41 -4.11
CA GLN A 43 6.64 -11.55 -5.10
C GLN A 43 6.58 -10.45 -6.16
N ASN A 44 6.28 -9.24 -5.70
CA ASN A 44 6.15 -8.06 -6.56
C ASN A 44 7.48 -7.36 -6.82
N ASP A 45 8.62 -7.96 -6.47
CA ASP A 45 9.95 -7.37 -6.61
C ASP A 45 10.03 -5.93 -6.06
N GLY A 46 9.28 -5.68 -4.97
CA GLY A 46 9.28 -4.44 -4.22
C GLY A 46 10.12 -4.55 -2.94
N SER A 47 10.54 -3.42 -2.38
CA SER A 47 11.37 -3.40 -1.16
C SER A 47 10.69 -4.07 0.03
N THR A 48 9.36 -4.02 0.12
CA THR A 48 8.60 -4.69 1.19
C THR A 48 8.83 -6.19 1.22
N ALA A 49 8.95 -6.86 0.06
CA ALA A 49 9.17 -8.31 -0.01
C ALA A 49 10.58 -8.74 0.47
N HIS A 50 11.52 -7.80 0.51
CA HIS A 50 12.93 -8.03 0.87
C HIS A 50 13.31 -7.46 2.24
N ALA A 51 12.43 -6.68 2.87
CA ALA A 51 12.73 -5.99 4.12
C ALA A 51 12.76 -6.98 5.30
N PRO A 52 13.75 -6.89 6.21
CA PRO A 52 13.84 -7.76 7.39
C PRO A 52 12.81 -7.43 8.48
N GLY A 53 12.04 -6.34 8.33
CA GLY A 53 10.95 -5.97 9.24
C GLY A 53 11.34 -5.22 10.52
N GLY A 54 12.57 -4.68 10.61
CA GLY A 54 13.01 -3.88 11.75
C GLY A 54 12.25 -2.56 11.89
N VAL A 55 11.87 -2.19 13.10
CA VAL A 55 11.18 -0.94 13.43
C VAL A 55 11.96 -0.18 14.50
N ASN A 56 12.32 1.07 14.21
CA ASN A 56 12.80 2.02 15.21
C ASN A 56 11.75 3.13 15.38
N PRO A 57 11.07 3.20 16.53
CA PRO A 57 10.02 4.21 16.76
C PRO A 57 10.59 5.61 17.00
N LEU A 58 11.88 5.74 17.27
CA LEU A 58 12.53 7.04 17.44
C LEU A 58 12.94 7.57 16.06
N SER A 59 12.38 8.72 15.70
CA SER A 59 12.71 9.43 14.47
C SER A 59 13.32 10.79 14.81
N ASN A 60 14.37 11.17 14.10
CA ASN A 60 14.92 12.54 14.11
C ASN A 60 14.26 13.43 13.04
N SER A 61 13.22 12.94 12.36
CA SER A 61 12.53 13.65 11.30
C SER A 61 11.59 14.69 11.90
N THR A 62 11.78 15.96 11.55
CA THR A 62 10.89 17.06 11.95
C THR A 62 9.49 16.97 11.32
N ALA A 63 9.32 16.21 10.24
CA ALA A 63 8.03 15.98 9.60
C ALA A 63 7.07 15.08 10.42
N MET A 64 7.57 14.41 11.46
CA MET A 64 6.80 13.56 12.37
C MET A 64 6.54 14.24 13.73
N ALA A 65 6.92 15.51 13.87
CA ALA A 65 6.66 16.34 15.06
C ALA A 65 5.26 16.99 14.99
#